data_AF-A0AAJ7TYT3-F1
#
_entry.id   AF-A0AAJ7TYT3-F1
#
_cell.length_a   1.000
_cell.length_b   1.000
_cell.length_c   1.000
_cell.angle_alpha   90.00
_cell.angle_beta   90.00
_cell.angle_gamma   90.00
#
_symmetry.space_group_name_H-M   'P 1'
#
loop_
_entity.id
_entity.type
_entity.pdbx_description
1 polymer ?
#
loop_
_entity_poly.entity_id
_entity_poly.type
_entity_poly.pdbx_seq_one_letter_code
_entity_poly.pdbx_strand_id
1 'polypeptide(L)'
;MHRKSVHSPQLPLWVQEFARQDSLNSGRRSTMAAHKVVRVPTKPYDDQKPGTSGLRKRVSVFQSKEHYAENFVQAVLGSLEPGERTGATLLCGGDGRFYMHHAIALIARISAANGIGQLVIGQKGIFSTPAVSNLIRKRKAVGGIILTASHNPGGPNGDFGIKFNTANGGPAPEGVTAKIFELSKTLKEFLTCPDVNVDLTKVGTQTFNVEGAAQPFTVEIIDSVEDYLVMLKDIFDLPAIKSLLTGPKALKLRVDAMHGVMGPYVRRVLVQELGAPADSAVSCEPLEDFGGHHPDPNLTYAAELVTAMKSGEFGVGAAFDGDGDRNMILGHKGFFVNPSDSVAVIAANISCIPFFQRTGVKGFARSMPTSGAIDRVAEVEKVALFEVPTGWKFFGNLMDAGKLSLCGEESFGTGSDHIREKDGMWALLAWLSILAFRKESIEQIMKAHWAKYGRNFFTRYDYEEVDSGAANTMMSDLEKKLFDPAFVGKAFTEGDKTFTVAKSDNFSYTDPVDGSVSKNQGLRLIFTDGSRIIFRLSGTGSAGATIRLYIDSYEKDPAKIYQDPQVMLAPLVAISQKLSDIHGRTGRTGPTVIT
;
A
#
# COMPACT_ATOMS: atom_id res chain seq x y z
N MET A 1 27.59 87.73 -19.89
CA MET A 1 27.26 86.64 -18.95
C MET A 1 27.02 85.36 -19.75
N HIS A 2 27.80 84.32 -19.45
CA HIS A 2 27.75 83.00 -20.07
C HIS A 2 26.64 82.11 -19.49
N ARG A 3 26.11 81.19 -20.32
CA ARG A 3 26.03 79.72 -20.13
C ARG A 3 24.72 79.17 -20.70
N LYS A 4 24.61 77.92 -21.18
CA LYS A 4 25.48 76.97 -21.90
C LYS A 4 24.51 75.78 -22.18
N SER A 5 24.48 75.24 -23.40
CA SER A 5 23.75 74.01 -23.70
C SER A 5 24.45 72.80 -23.08
N VAL A 6 23.67 71.82 -22.61
CA VAL A 6 24.17 70.57 -22.02
C VAL A 6 24.12 69.47 -23.08
N HIS A 7 25.28 68.90 -23.39
CA HIS A 7 25.42 67.66 -24.16
C HIS A 7 25.29 66.44 -23.24
N SER A 8 24.61 65.39 -23.71
CA SER A 8 24.61 64.06 -23.09
C SER A 8 25.98 63.39 -23.31
N PRO A 9 26.56 62.72 -22.29
CA PRO A 9 27.84 62.04 -22.47
C PRO A 9 27.67 60.73 -23.26
N GLN A 10 28.43 60.58 -24.34
CA GLN A 10 28.64 59.30 -25.01
C GLN A 10 29.48 58.39 -24.11
N LEU A 11 29.03 57.14 -23.97
CA LEU A 11 29.75 56.10 -23.23
C LEU A 11 31.10 55.78 -23.88
N PRO A 12 32.15 55.46 -23.11
CA PRO A 12 33.48 55.12 -23.61
C PRO A 12 33.48 53.93 -24.59
N LEU A 13 34.35 53.95 -25.60
CA LEU A 13 34.48 52.92 -26.64
C LEU A 13 34.65 51.48 -26.07
N TRP A 14 35.32 51.32 -24.93
CA TRP A 14 35.50 50.02 -24.28
C TRP A 14 34.20 49.45 -23.66
N VAL A 15 33.22 50.30 -23.34
CA VAL A 15 31.87 49.88 -22.89
C VAL A 15 31.03 49.42 -24.09
N GLN A 16 31.27 49.97 -25.28
CA GLN A 16 30.61 49.54 -26.52
C GLN A 16 31.18 48.21 -27.06
N GLU A 17 32.46 47.91 -26.80
CA GLU A 17 33.09 46.64 -27.16
C GLU A 17 32.62 45.46 -26.29
N PHE A 18 32.38 45.67 -24.99
CA PHE A 18 31.76 44.65 -24.12
C PHE A 18 30.31 44.35 -24.53
N ALA A 19 29.53 45.39 -24.88
CA ALA A 19 28.15 45.21 -25.36
C ALA A 19 28.08 44.49 -26.74
N ARG A 20 29.11 44.61 -27.58
CA ARG A 20 29.20 43.86 -28.85
C ARG A 20 29.61 42.41 -28.63
N GLN A 21 30.49 42.11 -27.68
CA GLN A 21 30.86 40.72 -27.35
C GLN A 21 29.72 39.94 -26.68
N ASP A 22 28.90 40.57 -25.84
CA ASP A 22 27.68 39.94 -25.29
C ASP A 22 26.59 39.72 -26.37
N SER A 23 26.50 40.60 -27.38
CA SER A 23 25.56 40.42 -28.50
C SER A 23 25.98 39.34 -29.50
N LEU A 24 27.29 39.03 -29.58
CA LEU A 24 27.84 37.98 -30.45
C LEU A 24 27.82 36.59 -29.78
N ASN A 25 27.77 36.52 -28.45
CA ASN A 25 27.57 35.27 -27.70
C ASN A 25 26.10 34.96 -27.38
N SER A 26 25.16 35.89 -27.60
CA SER A 26 23.71 35.61 -27.52
C SER A 26 23.13 34.85 -28.72
N GLY A 27 23.97 34.52 -29.72
CA GLY A 27 23.57 33.94 -31.02
C GLY A 27 23.74 32.42 -31.19
N ARG A 28 23.99 31.66 -30.12
CA ARG A 28 23.95 30.18 -30.14
C ARG A 28 23.27 29.62 -28.89
N ARG A 29 22.00 30.00 -28.67
CA ARG A 29 21.07 29.01 -28.11
C ARG A 29 20.89 27.97 -29.21
N SER A 30 21.58 26.84 -29.08
CA SER A 30 21.11 25.60 -29.69
C SER A 30 19.65 25.47 -29.28
N THR A 31 18.72 25.83 -30.17
CA THR A 31 17.33 25.43 -30.00
C THR A 31 17.36 23.93 -30.14
N MET A 32 17.50 23.21 -29.03
CA MET A 32 17.33 21.76 -29.01
C MET A 32 16.02 21.50 -29.74
N ALA A 33 16.10 20.73 -30.84
CA ALA A 33 14.94 20.39 -31.63
C ALA A 33 13.85 19.84 -30.69
N ALA A 34 12.61 20.26 -30.88
CA ALA A 34 11.51 19.76 -30.07
C ALA A 34 11.41 18.23 -30.21
N HIS A 35 11.19 17.55 -29.11
CA HIS A 35 10.95 16.11 -29.08
C HIS A 35 9.65 15.83 -29.83
N LYS A 36 9.73 15.03 -30.87
CA LYS A 36 8.61 14.72 -31.76
C LYS A 36 7.57 13.87 -31.05
N VAL A 37 6.29 14.21 -31.21
CA VAL A 37 5.19 13.34 -30.78
C VAL A 37 4.91 12.32 -31.88
N VAL A 38 4.97 11.04 -31.54
CA VAL A 38 4.69 9.92 -32.45
C VAL A 38 3.40 9.23 -32.03
N ARG A 39 2.55 8.96 -33.02
CA ARG A 39 1.34 8.14 -32.88
C ARG A 39 1.68 6.72 -33.34
N VAL A 40 1.53 5.75 -32.44
CA VAL A 40 1.87 4.35 -32.69
C VAL A 40 0.58 3.53 -32.74
N PRO A 41 0.23 2.90 -33.89
CA PRO A 41 -0.88 1.96 -33.96
C PRO A 41 -0.67 0.75 -33.04
N THR A 42 -1.73 0.29 -32.39
CA THR A 42 -1.68 -0.85 -31.46
C THR A 42 -2.95 -1.68 -31.54
N LYS A 43 -2.94 -2.86 -30.89
CA LYS A 43 -4.10 -3.74 -30.74
C LYS A 43 -4.51 -3.79 -29.26
N PRO A 44 -5.81 -3.76 -28.94
CA PRO A 44 -6.27 -3.82 -27.55
C PRO A 44 -6.04 -5.21 -26.92
N TYR A 45 -6.05 -5.25 -25.59
CA TYR A 45 -5.99 -6.47 -24.79
C TYR A 45 -7.23 -6.61 -23.90
N ASP A 46 -7.80 -7.81 -23.83
CA ASP A 46 -9.01 -8.10 -23.03
C ASP A 46 -8.71 -8.32 -21.53
N ASP A 47 -7.43 -8.48 -21.17
CA ASP A 47 -7.00 -8.92 -19.84
C ASP A 47 -6.34 -7.82 -18.99
N GLN A 48 -6.42 -6.56 -19.42
CA GLN A 48 -5.87 -5.37 -18.74
C GLN A 48 -6.80 -4.77 -17.68
N LYS A 49 -7.58 -5.62 -16.99
CA LYS A 49 -8.46 -5.17 -15.91
C LYS A 49 -7.64 -4.91 -14.64
N PRO A 50 -7.62 -3.68 -14.09
CA PRO A 50 -6.97 -3.43 -12.81
C PRO A 50 -7.70 -4.18 -11.67
N GLY A 51 -6.93 -4.84 -10.79
CA GLY A 51 -7.45 -5.44 -9.57
C GLY A 51 -7.72 -4.41 -8.48
N THR A 52 -7.84 -4.87 -7.22
CA THR A 52 -8.04 -4.00 -6.05
C THR A 52 -6.92 -2.99 -5.83
N SER A 53 -5.71 -3.29 -6.31
CA SER A 53 -4.51 -2.47 -6.13
C SER A 53 -3.64 -2.48 -7.39
N GLY A 54 -4.23 -2.21 -8.56
CA GLY A 54 -3.53 -2.10 -9.85
C GLY A 54 -3.58 -3.33 -10.75
N LEU A 55 -3.03 -3.21 -11.96
CA LEU A 55 -2.86 -4.33 -12.90
C LEU A 55 -1.59 -5.09 -12.53
N ARG A 56 -1.71 -6.40 -12.25
CA ARG A 56 -0.58 -7.28 -11.93
C ARG A 56 -0.53 -8.44 -12.93
N LYS A 57 0.66 -8.71 -13.46
CA LYS A 57 0.95 -9.83 -14.36
C LYS A 57 2.39 -10.30 -14.16
N ARG A 58 2.73 -11.47 -14.69
CA ARG A 58 4.13 -11.89 -14.80
C ARG A 58 4.92 -10.87 -15.62
N VAL A 59 6.18 -10.65 -15.27
CA VAL A 59 7.10 -9.77 -16.02
C VAL A 59 7.13 -10.14 -17.51
N SER A 60 7.14 -11.43 -17.82
CA SER A 60 7.12 -11.94 -19.19
C SER A 60 5.94 -11.44 -20.02
N VAL A 61 4.78 -11.16 -19.41
CA VAL A 61 3.63 -10.57 -20.11
C VAL A 61 3.95 -9.16 -20.57
N PHE A 62 4.53 -8.33 -19.70
CA PHE A 62 4.91 -6.95 -20.04
C PHE A 62 6.06 -6.88 -21.05
N GLN A 63 6.95 -7.87 -21.06
CA GLN A 63 8.10 -7.91 -21.99
C GLN A 63 7.77 -8.52 -23.35
N SER A 64 7.01 -9.62 -23.38
CA SER A 64 6.81 -10.41 -24.61
C SER A 64 5.59 -9.98 -25.42
N LYS A 65 4.58 -9.39 -24.77
CA LYS A 65 3.40 -8.87 -25.48
C LYS A 65 3.69 -7.44 -25.94
N GLU A 66 3.73 -7.28 -27.27
CA GLU A 66 3.96 -5.99 -27.93
C GLU A 66 2.99 -4.90 -27.41
N HIS A 67 3.53 -3.75 -27.03
CA HIS A 67 2.77 -2.58 -26.54
C HIS A 67 1.90 -2.83 -25.29
N TYR A 68 2.12 -3.92 -24.52
CA TYR A 68 1.25 -4.22 -23.38
C TYR A 68 1.30 -3.14 -22.30
N ALA A 69 2.51 -2.70 -21.89
CA ALA A 69 2.68 -1.64 -20.91
C ALA A 69 2.21 -0.28 -21.46
N GLU A 70 2.54 0.03 -22.71
CA GLU A 70 2.17 1.25 -23.42
C GLU A 70 0.67 1.44 -23.48
N ASN A 71 -0.07 0.39 -23.89
CA ASN A 71 -1.52 0.43 -23.97
C ASN A 71 -2.15 0.73 -22.61
N PHE A 72 -1.65 0.07 -21.55
CA PHE A 72 -2.20 0.26 -20.22
C PHE A 72 -1.90 1.67 -19.68
N VAL A 73 -0.66 2.17 -19.84
CA VAL A 73 -0.30 3.54 -19.43
C VAL A 73 -1.10 4.58 -20.22
N GLN A 74 -1.29 4.38 -21.53
CA GLN A 74 -2.12 5.24 -22.36
C GLN A 74 -3.59 5.24 -21.89
N ALA A 75 -4.14 4.08 -21.49
CA ALA A 75 -5.50 3.98 -20.94
C ALA A 75 -5.61 4.67 -19.56
N VAL A 76 -4.58 4.55 -18.71
CA VAL A 76 -4.50 5.28 -17.43
C VAL A 76 -4.55 6.78 -17.66
N LEU A 77 -3.70 7.33 -18.52
CA LEU A 77 -3.72 8.76 -18.83
C LEU A 77 -5.02 9.16 -19.53
N GLY A 78 -5.55 8.32 -20.42
CA GLY A 78 -6.83 8.54 -21.09
C GLY A 78 -8.04 8.58 -20.15
N SER A 79 -7.92 8.01 -18.94
CA SER A 79 -8.98 8.07 -17.93
C SER A 79 -9.12 9.46 -17.29
N LEU A 80 -8.09 10.31 -17.37
CA LEU A 80 -8.13 11.71 -16.95
C LEU A 80 -8.72 12.58 -18.06
N GLU A 81 -9.51 13.60 -17.72
CA GLU A 81 -10.02 14.53 -18.72
C GLU A 81 -8.89 15.37 -19.33
N PRO A 82 -8.97 15.81 -20.60
CA PRO A 82 -7.89 16.58 -21.24
C PRO A 82 -7.48 17.84 -20.47
N GLY A 83 -8.45 18.52 -19.85
CA GLY A 83 -8.22 19.71 -19.01
C GLY A 83 -7.53 19.38 -17.67
N GLU A 84 -7.68 18.16 -17.17
CA GLU A 84 -6.99 17.69 -15.95
C GLU A 84 -5.56 17.26 -16.26
N ARG A 85 -5.27 16.83 -17.49
CA ARG A 85 -3.91 16.39 -17.89
C ARG A 85 -2.98 17.54 -18.22
N THR A 86 -3.50 18.53 -18.95
CA THR A 86 -2.68 19.57 -19.58
C THR A 86 -1.96 20.41 -18.51
N GLY A 87 -0.62 20.33 -18.49
CA GLY A 87 0.18 21.09 -17.52
C GLY A 87 0.17 20.53 -16.09
N ALA A 88 -0.48 19.38 -15.86
CA ALA A 88 -0.60 18.79 -14.54
C ALA A 88 0.68 18.11 -14.06
N THR A 89 0.79 17.94 -12.74
CA THR A 89 1.83 17.15 -12.08
C THR A 89 1.33 15.74 -11.82
N LEU A 90 2.12 14.73 -12.21
CA LEU A 90 1.88 13.31 -11.93
C LEU A 90 3.11 12.71 -11.23
N LEU A 91 2.89 11.92 -10.17
CA LEU A 91 3.98 11.20 -9.50
C LEU A 91 4.28 9.89 -10.23
N CYS A 92 5.55 9.46 -10.25
CA CYS A 92 5.91 8.14 -10.76
C CYS A 92 7.08 7.54 -9.97
N GLY A 93 7.04 6.25 -9.70
CA GLY A 93 8.10 5.53 -9.01
C GLY A 93 7.67 4.12 -8.65
N GLY A 94 8.50 3.37 -7.93
CA GLY A 94 8.16 2.00 -7.57
C GLY A 94 9.09 1.39 -6.54
N ASP A 95 8.97 0.08 -6.41
CA ASP A 95 9.61 -0.69 -5.34
C ASP A 95 11.02 -1.21 -5.66
N GLY A 96 11.54 -0.89 -6.83
CA GLY A 96 12.87 -1.32 -7.27
C GLY A 96 12.88 -2.66 -8.01
N ARG A 97 11.74 -3.35 -8.17
CA ARG A 97 11.72 -4.65 -8.87
C ARG A 97 12.17 -4.56 -10.32
N PHE A 98 12.62 -5.69 -10.85
CA PHE A 98 12.96 -5.87 -12.26
C PHE A 98 11.87 -5.29 -13.18
N TYR A 99 12.28 -4.73 -14.32
CA TYR A 99 11.45 -4.01 -15.30
C TYR A 99 11.00 -2.59 -14.88
N MET A 100 11.15 -2.18 -13.62
CA MET A 100 10.72 -0.85 -13.14
C MET A 100 11.33 0.31 -13.93
N HIS A 101 12.66 0.35 -14.12
CA HIS A 101 13.30 1.47 -14.83
C HIS A 101 12.84 1.58 -16.29
N HIS A 102 12.62 0.44 -16.95
CA HIS A 102 12.09 0.41 -18.31
C HIS A 102 10.67 1.00 -18.36
N ALA A 103 9.81 0.60 -17.42
CA ALA A 103 8.45 1.14 -17.31
C ALA A 103 8.44 2.64 -16.98
N ILE A 104 9.34 3.15 -16.13
CA ILE A 104 9.47 4.59 -15.86
C ILE A 104 9.83 5.36 -17.14
N ALA A 105 10.79 4.87 -17.92
CA ALA A 105 11.17 5.50 -19.18
C ALA A 105 10.00 5.57 -20.16
N LEU A 106 9.24 4.49 -20.29
CA LEU A 106 8.02 4.44 -21.09
C LEU A 106 6.96 5.45 -20.58
N ILE A 107 6.71 5.49 -19.27
CA ILE A 107 5.76 6.43 -18.66
C ILE A 107 6.17 7.88 -18.93
N ALA A 108 7.45 8.22 -18.83
CA ALA A 108 7.94 9.56 -19.12
C ALA A 108 7.65 9.97 -20.58
N ARG A 109 7.93 9.08 -21.54
CA ARG A 109 7.69 9.33 -22.97
C ARG A 109 6.20 9.47 -23.30
N ILE A 110 5.36 8.61 -22.74
CA ILE A 110 3.90 8.65 -22.96
C ILE A 110 3.29 9.87 -22.26
N SER A 111 3.72 10.21 -21.05
CA SER A 111 3.24 11.37 -20.29
C SER A 111 3.55 12.68 -21.03
N ALA A 112 4.78 12.84 -21.51
CA ALA A 112 5.19 13.97 -22.34
C ALA A 112 4.29 14.15 -23.57
N ALA A 113 4.03 13.05 -24.29
CA ALA A 113 3.21 13.04 -25.49
C ALA A 113 1.71 13.26 -25.22
N ASN A 114 1.24 13.01 -24.00
CA ASN A 114 -0.15 13.16 -23.58
C ASN A 114 -0.43 14.48 -22.82
N GLY A 115 0.52 15.42 -22.83
CA GLY A 115 0.31 16.78 -22.32
C GLY A 115 0.47 16.95 -20.80
N ILE A 116 0.95 15.93 -20.09
CA ILE A 116 1.34 16.08 -18.67
C ILE A 116 2.45 17.14 -18.60
N GLY A 117 2.34 18.10 -17.68
CA GLY A 117 3.31 19.20 -17.55
C GLY A 117 4.55 18.81 -16.76
N GLN A 118 4.36 18.00 -15.73
CA GLN A 118 5.44 17.61 -14.83
C GLN A 118 5.30 16.15 -14.39
N LEU A 119 6.39 15.38 -14.47
CA LEU A 119 6.57 14.16 -13.68
C LEU A 119 7.47 14.44 -12.49
N VAL A 120 7.12 13.91 -11.33
CA VAL A 120 7.99 13.91 -10.15
C VAL A 120 8.31 12.46 -9.80
N ILE A 121 9.59 12.15 -9.71
CA ILE A 121 10.09 10.78 -9.60
C ILE A 121 11.08 10.69 -8.44
N GLY A 122 10.95 9.67 -7.60
CA GLY A 122 11.93 9.39 -6.56
C GLY A 122 13.29 9.01 -7.16
N GLN A 123 14.39 9.36 -6.50
CA GLN A 123 15.73 9.08 -7.00
C GLN A 123 15.90 7.59 -7.33
N LYS A 124 16.54 7.31 -8.48
CA LYS A 124 16.67 5.96 -9.08
C LYS A 124 15.33 5.25 -9.37
N GLY A 125 14.22 5.99 -9.39
CA GLY A 125 12.88 5.46 -9.51
C GLY A 125 12.31 4.85 -8.22
N ILE A 126 13.07 4.85 -7.12
CA ILE A 126 12.68 4.26 -5.84
C ILE A 126 11.70 5.20 -5.14
N PHE A 127 10.49 4.72 -4.87
CA PHE A 127 9.45 5.54 -4.26
C PHE A 127 8.39 4.64 -3.60
N SER A 128 8.30 4.65 -2.28
CA SER A 128 7.33 3.81 -1.57
C SER A 128 5.90 4.27 -1.83
N THR A 129 4.95 3.33 -1.77
CA THR A 129 3.53 3.63 -1.95
C THR A 129 3.03 4.69 -0.95
N PRO A 130 3.39 4.64 0.35
CA PRO A 130 3.04 5.71 1.30
C PRO A 130 3.64 7.08 0.93
N ALA A 131 4.89 7.11 0.46
CA ALA A 131 5.56 8.35 0.09
C ALA A 131 4.95 8.99 -1.16
N VAL A 132 4.54 8.18 -2.15
CA VAL A 132 3.78 8.66 -3.31
C VAL A 132 2.44 9.25 -2.88
N SER A 133 1.70 8.57 -1.99
CA SER A 133 0.41 9.06 -1.46
C SER A 133 0.56 10.41 -0.74
N ASN A 134 1.58 10.55 0.11
CA ASN A 134 1.93 11.81 0.77
C ASN A 134 2.19 12.93 -0.25
N LEU A 135 3.03 12.68 -1.26
CA LEU A 135 3.45 13.72 -2.19
C LEU A 135 2.36 14.11 -3.21
N ILE A 136 1.48 13.18 -3.61
CA ILE A 136 0.27 13.52 -4.37
C ILE A 136 -0.52 14.60 -3.62
N ARG A 137 -0.77 14.36 -2.33
CA ARG A 137 -1.56 15.26 -1.47
C ARG A 137 -0.84 16.59 -1.23
N LYS A 138 0.45 16.54 -0.91
CA LYS A 138 1.27 17.73 -0.63
C LYS A 138 1.38 18.66 -1.85
N ARG A 139 1.57 18.09 -3.05
CA ARG A 139 1.75 18.85 -4.29
C ARG A 139 0.46 19.08 -5.07
N LYS A 140 -0.68 18.57 -4.59
CA LYS A 140 -1.97 18.59 -5.30
C LYS A 140 -1.86 18.04 -6.72
N ALA A 141 -1.10 16.96 -6.86
CA ALA A 141 -0.92 16.28 -8.13
C ALA A 141 -2.22 15.62 -8.58
N VAL A 142 -2.36 15.36 -9.89
CA VAL A 142 -3.57 14.70 -10.43
C VAL A 142 -3.62 13.21 -10.11
N GLY A 143 -2.49 12.64 -9.70
CA GLY A 143 -2.38 11.25 -9.29
C GLY A 143 -0.94 10.76 -9.29
N GLY A 144 -0.76 9.45 -9.27
CA GLY A 144 0.54 8.81 -9.40
C GLY A 144 0.48 7.41 -9.98
N ILE A 145 1.50 7.05 -10.75
CA ILE A 145 1.67 5.69 -11.28
C ILE A 145 2.76 5.00 -10.46
N ILE A 146 2.39 3.94 -9.74
CA ILE A 146 3.28 3.21 -8.83
C ILE A 146 3.60 1.84 -9.42
N LEU A 147 4.89 1.58 -9.66
CA LEU A 147 5.40 0.38 -10.31
C LEU A 147 5.75 -0.65 -9.24
N THR A 148 4.78 -1.49 -8.92
CA THR A 148 4.90 -2.46 -7.84
C THR A 148 3.82 -3.53 -7.96
N ALA A 149 4.18 -4.76 -7.59
CA ALA A 149 3.22 -5.83 -7.30
C ALA A 149 3.16 -6.16 -5.78
N SER A 150 3.56 -5.21 -4.91
CA SER A 150 3.54 -5.31 -3.44
C SER A 150 4.27 -6.59 -3.00
N HIS A 151 3.61 -7.45 -2.23
CA HIS A 151 4.14 -8.70 -1.69
C HIS A 151 4.52 -9.79 -2.73
N ASN A 152 4.14 -9.63 -4.01
CA ASN A 152 4.49 -10.59 -5.05
C ASN A 152 6.00 -10.56 -5.36
N PRO A 153 6.64 -11.71 -5.66
CA PRO A 153 8.08 -11.79 -5.95
C PRO A 153 8.47 -10.99 -7.21
N GLY A 154 9.73 -10.54 -7.24
CA GLY A 154 10.34 -9.77 -8.33
C GLY A 154 11.22 -10.61 -9.24
N GLY A 155 12.07 -9.96 -10.03
CA GLY A 155 12.99 -10.60 -10.96
C GLY A 155 12.37 -10.98 -12.32
N PRO A 156 13.19 -11.46 -13.28
CA PRO A 156 12.74 -11.75 -14.65
C PRO A 156 11.58 -12.77 -14.76
N ASN A 157 11.50 -13.71 -13.82
CA ASN A 157 10.46 -14.73 -13.75
C ASN A 157 9.34 -14.37 -12.74
N GLY A 158 9.44 -13.23 -12.09
CA GLY A 158 8.50 -12.76 -11.07
C GLY A 158 7.29 -12.05 -11.65
N ASP A 159 6.64 -11.28 -10.79
CA ASP A 159 5.48 -10.45 -11.11
C ASP A 159 5.86 -8.97 -11.19
N PHE A 160 5.18 -8.26 -12.08
CA PHE A 160 5.23 -6.81 -12.20
C PHE A 160 3.83 -6.23 -12.06
N GLY A 161 3.74 -4.97 -11.62
CA GLY A 161 2.46 -4.32 -11.45
C GLY A 161 2.50 -2.83 -11.73
N ILE A 162 1.39 -2.31 -12.22
CA ILE A 162 1.17 -0.89 -12.46
C ILE A 162 -0.08 -0.49 -11.66
N LYS A 163 0.13 0.22 -10.55
CA LYS A 163 -0.92 0.84 -9.75
C LYS A 163 -1.15 2.28 -10.22
N PHE A 164 -2.39 2.75 -10.10
CA PHE A 164 -2.73 4.15 -10.32
C PHE A 164 -3.46 4.69 -9.10
N ASN A 165 -2.90 5.76 -8.52
CA ASN A 165 -3.50 6.54 -7.46
C ASN A 165 -4.05 7.84 -8.02
N THR A 166 -5.18 8.31 -7.50
CA THR A 166 -5.86 9.53 -7.95
C THR A 166 -5.45 10.75 -7.10
N ALA A 167 -5.99 11.93 -7.40
CA ALA A 167 -5.61 13.20 -6.79
C ALA A 167 -5.75 13.27 -5.25
N ASN A 168 -6.57 12.41 -4.62
CA ASN A 168 -6.63 12.35 -3.15
C ASN A 168 -5.41 11.63 -2.52
N GLY A 169 -4.58 10.99 -3.35
CA GLY A 169 -3.40 10.22 -2.97
C GLY A 169 -3.64 8.71 -2.84
N GLY A 170 -4.88 8.23 -2.98
CA GLY A 170 -5.26 6.83 -2.75
C GLY A 170 -5.48 6.04 -4.05
N PRO A 171 -5.67 4.71 -3.94
CA PRO A 171 -5.94 3.85 -5.09
C PRO A 171 -7.13 4.34 -5.90
N ALA A 172 -7.06 4.17 -7.22
CA ALA A 172 -8.17 4.49 -8.10
C ALA A 172 -9.48 3.78 -7.67
N PRO A 173 -10.59 4.53 -7.53
CA PRO A 173 -11.89 3.96 -7.18
C PRO A 173 -12.46 3.11 -8.33
N GLU A 174 -13.53 2.36 -8.07
CA GLU A 174 -14.11 1.40 -9.03
C GLU A 174 -14.52 2.05 -10.36
N GLY A 175 -15.09 3.25 -10.33
CA GLY A 175 -15.45 3.98 -11.55
C GLY A 175 -14.23 4.30 -12.44
N VAL A 176 -13.10 4.64 -11.82
CA VAL A 176 -11.86 4.96 -12.55
C VAL A 176 -11.21 3.70 -13.09
N THR A 177 -11.10 2.62 -12.30
CA THR A 177 -10.52 1.36 -12.79
C THR A 177 -11.38 0.70 -13.88
N ALA A 178 -12.71 0.83 -13.80
CA ALA A 178 -13.61 0.44 -14.87
C ALA A 178 -13.39 1.27 -16.14
N LYS A 179 -13.29 2.60 -16.03
CA LYS A 179 -12.98 3.49 -17.17
C LYS A 179 -11.66 3.11 -17.84
N ILE A 180 -10.60 2.87 -17.06
CA ILE A 180 -9.29 2.41 -17.58
C ILE A 180 -9.43 1.10 -18.36
N PHE A 181 -10.18 0.14 -17.83
CA PHE A 181 -10.36 -1.16 -18.48
C PHE A 181 -11.20 -1.07 -19.77
N GLU A 182 -12.24 -0.24 -19.81
CA GLU A 182 -13.00 -0.01 -21.04
C GLU A 182 -12.16 0.68 -22.13
N LEU A 183 -11.32 1.64 -21.73
CA LEU A 183 -10.37 2.28 -22.64
C LEU A 183 -9.34 1.27 -23.18
N SER A 184 -8.77 0.41 -22.33
CA SER A 184 -7.75 -0.56 -22.74
C SER A 184 -8.28 -1.58 -23.77
N LYS A 185 -9.55 -1.98 -23.65
CA LYS A 185 -10.22 -2.91 -24.58
C LYS A 185 -10.51 -2.33 -25.96
N THR A 186 -10.48 -1.00 -26.10
CA THR A 186 -10.87 -0.31 -27.33
C THR A 186 -9.75 0.52 -27.95
N LEU A 187 -8.57 0.52 -27.33
CA LEU A 187 -7.41 1.30 -27.75
C LEU A 187 -6.88 0.85 -29.13
N LYS A 188 -6.71 1.81 -30.05
CA LYS A 188 -6.18 1.58 -31.40
C LYS A 188 -4.80 2.19 -31.63
N GLU A 189 -4.39 3.09 -30.75
CA GLU A 189 -3.12 3.79 -30.82
C GLU A 189 -2.73 4.37 -29.46
N PHE A 190 -1.44 4.63 -29.28
CA PHE A 190 -0.92 5.42 -28.16
C PHE A 190 0.02 6.52 -28.68
N LEU A 191 0.22 7.54 -27.84
CA LEU A 191 1.14 8.65 -28.11
C LEU A 191 2.41 8.48 -27.30
N THR A 192 3.56 8.78 -27.91
CA THR A 192 4.87 8.71 -27.24
C THR A 192 5.84 9.73 -27.82
N CYS A 193 6.81 10.15 -27.01
CA CYS A 193 7.98 10.91 -27.44
C CYS A 193 9.22 10.02 -27.32
N PRO A 194 9.60 9.23 -28.34
CA PRO A 194 10.62 8.19 -28.22
C PRO A 194 11.99 8.70 -27.73
N ASP A 195 12.33 9.93 -28.10
CA ASP A 195 13.62 10.55 -27.82
C ASP A 195 13.71 11.17 -26.42
N VAL A 196 12.61 11.20 -25.64
CA VAL A 196 12.66 11.63 -24.24
C VAL A 196 13.41 10.57 -23.42
N ASN A 197 14.51 10.99 -22.82
CA ASN A 197 15.36 10.16 -21.97
C ASN A 197 15.62 10.88 -20.64
N VAL A 198 15.31 10.22 -19.53
CA VAL A 198 15.38 10.78 -18.18
C VAL A 198 16.53 10.12 -17.43
N ASP A 199 17.44 10.92 -16.88
CA ASP A 199 18.44 10.44 -15.91
C ASP A 199 17.80 10.34 -14.52
N LEU A 200 17.54 9.12 -14.05
CA LEU A 200 16.93 8.89 -12.73
C LEU A 200 17.92 9.05 -11.57
N THR A 201 19.23 9.18 -11.83
CA THR A 201 20.26 9.06 -10.79
C THR A 201 20.53 10.38 -10.05
N LYS A 202 20.29 11.51 -10.70
CA LYS A 202 20.61 12.85 -10.18
C LYS A 202 19.35 13.58 -9.76
N VAL A 203 19.30 13.99 -8.49
CA VAL A 203 18.28 14.91 -7.98
C VAL A 203 18.35 16.23 -8.75
N GLY A 204 17.18 16.75 -9.14
CA GLY A 204 17.05 18.00 -9.90
C GLY A 204 15.99 17.93 -11.00
N THR A 205 15.84 19.03 -11.72
CA THR A 205 14.85 19.17 -12.80
C THR A 205 15.48 18.98 -14.17
N GLN A 206 14.88 18.12 -14.98
CA GLN A 206 15.17 17.93 -16.40
C GLN A 206 14.01 18.50 -17.21
N THR A 207 14.31 19.22 -18.30
CA THR A 207 13.30 19.93 -19.11
C THR A 207 13.37 19.48 -20.56
N PHE A 208 12.22 19.16 -21.14
CA PHE A 208 12.06 18.65 -22.50
C PHE A 208 11.06 19.52 -23.27
N ASN A 209 11.51 20.13 -24.36
CA ASN A 209 10.60 20.80 -25.30
C ASN A 209 9.88 19.73 -26.11
N VAL A 210 8.55 19.66 -26.03
CA VAL A 210 7.72 18.67 -26.74
C VAL A 210 6.97 19.36 -27.88
N GLU A 211 6.93 18.74 -29.05
CA GLU A 211 6.21 19.25 -30.21
C GLU A 211 4.71 19.49 -29.90
N GLY A 212 4.21 20.69 -30.20
CA GLY A 212 2.82 21.07 -29.98
C GLY A 212 2.45 21.42 -28.53
N ALA A 213 3.37 21.26 -27.57
CA ALA A 213 3.12 21.66 -26.18
C ALA A 213 3.34 23.17 -25.99
N ALA A 214 2.44 23.82 -25.25
CA ALA A 214 2.53 25.26 -24.96
C ALA A 214 3.63 25.60 -23.92
N GLN A 215 3.99 24.63 -23.08
CA GLN A 215 5.05 24.74 -22.07
C GLN A 215 5.93 23.49 -22.13
N PRO A 216 7.22 23.58 -21.74
CA PRO A 216 8.09 22.42 -21.68
C PRO A 216 7.55 21.36 -20.71
N PHE A 217 7.72 20.09 -21.06
CA PHE A 217 7.54 18.97 -20.14
C PHE A 217 8.72 18.92 -19.17
N THR A 218 8.45 18.78 -17.87
CA THR A 218 9.48 18.73 -16.84
C THR A 218 9.47 17.39 -16.12
N VAL A 219 10.67 16.92 -15.75
CA VAL A 219 10.84 15.76 -14.89
C VAL A 219 11.70 16.18 -13.71
N GLU A 220 11.13 16.13 -12.51
CA GLU A 220 11.81 16.46 -11.26
C GLU A 220 12.18 15.17 -10.53
N ILE A 221 13.47 14.89 -10.42
CA ILE A 221 13.99 13.82 -9.59
C ILE A 221 14.20 14.35 -8.18
N ILE A 222 13.58 13.73 -7.19
CA ILE A 222 13.62 14.15 -5.78
C ILE A 222 14.22 13.07 -4.89
N ASP A 223 14.66 13.45 -3.68
CA ASP A 223 14.96 12.46 -2.65
C ASP A 223 13.71 11.63 -2.31
N SER A 224 13.86 10.31 -2.20
CA SER A 224 12.74 9.40 -2.01
C SER A 224 12.09 9.49 -0.62
N VAL A 225 12.78 10.03 0.39
CA VAL A 225 12.41 9.93 1.81
C VAL A 225 12.12 11.29 2.46
N GLU A 226 12.79 12.37 2.08
CA GLU A 226 12.74 13.64 2.83
C GLU A 226 11.32 14.19 3.06
N ASP A 227 10.49 14.29 2.01
CA ASP A 227 9.11 14.78 2.14
C ASP A 227 8.23 13.86 3.01
N TYR A 228 8.49 12.56 2.98
CA TYR A 228 7.82 11.55 3.79
C TYR A 228 8.24 11.66 5.27
N LEU A 229 9.54 11.82 5.54
CA LEU A 229 10.03 12.05 6.89
C LEU A 229 9.49 13.35 7.51
N VAL A 230 9.37 14.43 6.72
CA VAL A 230 8.76 15.67 7.20
C VAL A 230 7.32 15.43 7.67
N MET A 231 6.54 14.62 6.94
CA MET A 231 5.20 14.23 7.36
C MET A 231 5.24 13.41 8.67
N LEU A 232 6.14 12.44 8.80
CA LEU A 232 6.28 11.64 10.02
C LEU A 232 6.63 12.49 11.25
N LYS A 233 7.48 13.52 11.07
CA LYS A 233 7.83 14.49 12.12
C LYS A 233 6.65 15.31 12.61
N ASP A 234 5.68 15.59 11.74
CA ASP A 234 4.44 16.26 12.16
C ASP A 234 3.55 15.29 12.97
N ILE A 235 3.50 14.01 12.59
CA ILE A 235 2.59 13.03 13.18
C ILE A 235 3.03 12.57 14.59
N PHE A 236 4.31 12.26 14.74
CA PHE A 236 4.85 11.55 15.92
C PHE A 236 5.78 12.41 16.77
N ASP A 237 5.88 12.08 18.06
CA ASP A 237 6.95 12.59 18.94
C ASP A 237 8.24 11.77 18.69
N LEU A 238 8.97 12.13 17.62
CA LEU A 238 10.24 11.49 17.30
C LEU A 238 11.29 11.62 18.43
N PRO A 239 11.39 12.72 19.19
CA PRO A 239 12.25 12.78 20.37
C PRO A 239 11.95 11.71 21.44
N ALA A 240 10.68 11.42 21.72
CA ALA A 240 10.30 10.35 22.65
C ALA A 240 10.71 8.97 22.11
N ILE A 241 10.48 8.71 20.83
CA ILE A 241 10.92 7.47 20.18
C ILE A 241 12.46 7.37 20.17
N LYS A 242 13.17 8.43 19.83
CA LYS A 242 14.63 8.47 19.87
C LYS A 242 15.19 8.14 21.25
N SER A 243 14.55 8.65 22.30
CA SER A 243 14.92 8.34 23.69
C SER A 243 14.68 6.86 24.05
N LEU A 244 13.69 6.21 23.43
CA LEU A 244 13.46 4.77 23.57
C LEU A 244 14.55 3.94 22.87
N LEU A 245 15.08 4.42 21.74
CA LEU A 245 16.04 3.69 20.89
C LEU A 245 17.52 3.99 21.20
N THR A 246 17.81 4.90 22.12
CA THR A 246 19.17 5.34 22.43
C THR A 246 19.50 5.25 23.93
N GLY A 247 20.79 5.27 24.27
CA GLY A 247 21.27 5.19 25.65
C GLY A 247 21.45 3.77 26.19
N PRO A 248 21.81 3.60 27.47
CA PRO A 248 22.22 2.33 28.05
C PRO A 248 21.08 1.30 28.20
N LYS A 249 19.83 1.75 28.15
CA LYS A 249 18.62 0.92 28.21
C LYS A 249 17.84 0.95 26.89
N ALA A 250 18.52 1.26 25.79
CA ALA A 250 17.91 1.34 24.46
C ALA A 250 17.15 0.06 24.12
N LEU A 251 15.94 0.23 23.59
CA LEU A 251 15.18 -0.85 22.99
C LEU A 251 15.91 -1.33 21.72
N LYS A 252 16.34 -2.59 21.73
CA LYS A 252 16.96 -3.23 20.57
C LYS A 252 15.91 -3.55 19.51
N LEU A 253 16.10 -3.00 18.31
CA LEU A 253 15.26 -3.23 17.14
C LEU A 253 15.91 -4.21 16.17
N ARG A 254 15.07 -4.90 15.39
CA ARG A 254 15.48 -5.57 14.16
C ARG A 254 14.40 -5.35 13.10
N VAL A 255 14.72 -4.57 12.06
CA VAL A 255 13.75 -4.13 11.06
C VAL A 255 14.21 -4.57 9.69
N ASP A 256 13.41 -5.46 9.09
CA ASP A 256 13.68 -6.11 7.82
C ASP A 256 12.90 -5.44 6.69
N ALA A 257 13.61 -4.83 5.74
CA ALA A 257 12.99 -4.22 4.56
C ALA A 257 12.77 -5.23 3.43
N MET A 258 13.12 -6.51 3.62
CA MET A 258 12.95 -7.62 2.67
C MET A 258 13.51 -7.31 1.27
N HIS A 259 14.61 -6.56 1.21
CA HIS A 259 15.24 -6.08 -0.03
C HIS A 259 14.32 -5.24 -0.92
N GLY A 260 13.23 -4.70 -0.36
CA GLY A 260 12.26 -3.87 -1.05
C GLY A 260 12.50 -2.37 -0.86
N VAL A 261 11.48 -1.58 -1.21
CA VAL A 261 11.55 -0.11 -1.27
C VAL A 261 11.89 0.54 0.06
N MET A 262 11.59 -0.14 1.18
CA MET A 262 11.70 0.44 2.53
C MET A 262 13.14 0.54 3.04
N GLY A 263 14.13 -0.03 2.35
CA GLY A 263 15.52 0.01 2.77
C GLY A 263 16.07 1.42 3.05
N PRO A 264 16.00 2.36 2.07
CA PRO A 264 16.36 3.76 2.28
C PRO A 264 15.54 4.44 3.39
N TYR A 265 14.25 4.13 3.51
CA TYR A 265 13.37 4.72 4.53
C TYR A 265 13.78 4.26 5.94
N VAL A 266 14.06 2.98 6.13
CA VAL A 266 14.56 2.43 7.40
C VAL A 266 15.87 3.08 7.80
N ARG A 267 16.84 3.17 6.87
CA ARG A 267 18.14 3.80 7.14
C ARG A 267 17.98 5.29 7.49
N ARG A 268 17.17 6.03 6.74
CA ARG A 268 16.99 7.47 6.95
C ARG A 268 16.18 7.81 8.20
N VAL A 269 15.12 7.07 8.49
CA VAL A 269 14.19 7.33 9.61
C VAL A 269 14.70 6.68 10.90
N LEU A 270 14.97 5.37 10.91
CA LEU A 270 15.30 4.68 12.16
C LEU A 270 16.76 4.91 12.58
N VAL A 271 17.69 4.81 11.63
CA VAL A 271 19.14 4.91 11.95
C VAL A 271 19.57 6.37 12.05
N GLN A 272 19.40 7.16 10.98
CA GLN A 272 19.95 8.53 10.93
C GLN A 272 19.15 9.52 11.79
N GLU A 273 17.81 9.52 11.69
CA GLU A 273 16.98 10.47 12.45
C GLU A 273 16.83 10.04 13.92
N LEU A 274 16.40 8.80 14.15
CA LEU A 274 16.06 8.27 15.48
C LEU A 274 17.23 7.63 16.22
N GLY A 275 18.39 7.46 15.59
CA GLY A 275 19.62 7.00 16.25
C GLY A 275 19.66 5.51 16.59
N ALA A 276 18.80 4.68 15.97
CA ALA A 276 18.94 3.24 16.09
C ALA A 276 20.30 2.78 15.54
N PRO A 277 20.94 1.76 16.13
CA PRO A 277 22.15 1.16 15.59
C PRO A 277 21.99 0.71 14.12
N ALA A 278 23.06 0.81 13.31
CA ALA A 278 22.99 0.49 11.89
C ALA A 278 22.62 -0.98 11.60
N ASP A 279 22.97 -1.90 12.50
CA ASP A 279 22.61 -3.32 12.45
C ASP A 279 21.12 -3.60 12.77
N SER A 280 20.37 -2.59 13.22
CA SER A 280 18.90 -2.66 13.31
C SER A 280 18.24 -2.69 11.92
N ALA A 281 18.95 -2.24 10.88
CA ALA A 281 18.45 -2.19 9.50
C ALA A 281 18.89 -3.44 8.71
N VAL A 282 17.96 -4.37 8.52
CA VAL A 282 18.18 -5.67 7.85
C VAL A 282 17.61 -5.63 6.42
N SER A 283 18.34 -6.23 5.47
CA SER A 283 17.92 -6.32 4.06
C SER A 283 17.49 -4.97 3.45
N CYS A 284 18.17 -3.89 3.85
CA CYS A 284 17.81 -2.51 3.52
C CYS A 284 18.45 -1.96 2.22
N GLU A 285 18.89 -2.86 1.34
CA GLU A 285 19.28 -2.50 -0.03
C GLU A 285 18.19 -3.00 -0.99
N PRO A 286 17.52 -2.12 -1.75
CA PRO A 286 16.54 -2.54 -2.75
C PRO A 286 17.19 -3.39 -3.84
N LEU A 287 16.65 -4.58 -4.10
CA LEU A 287 17.12 -5.50 -5.15
C LEU A 287 15.99 -5.80 -6.14
N GLU A 288 16.32 -5.93 -7.42
CA GLU A 288 15.32 -6.14 -8.49
C GLU A 288 14.52 -7.45 -8.36
N ASP A 289 15.08 -8.44 -7.69
CA ASP A 289 14.48 -9.73 -7.37
C ASP A 289 14.18 -9.93 -5.88
N PHE A 290 14.33 -8.87 -5.07
CA PHE A 290 14.20 -8.90 -3.62
C PHE A 290 15.09 -9.96 -2.94
N GLY A 291 16.26 -10.25 -3.50
CA GLY A 291 17.16 -11.30 -3.02
C GLY A 291 16.69 -12.71 -3.35
N GLY A 292 15.77 -12.87 -4.32
CA GLY A 292 15.20 -14.15 -4.71
C GLY A 292 14.07 -14.63 -3.79
N HIS A 293 13.54 -13.76 -2.93
CA HIS A 293 12.50 -14.08 -1.95
C HIS A 293 11.18 -13.35 -2.23
N HIS A 294 10.11 -13.78 -1.55
CA HIS A 294 8.84 -13.05 -1.54
C HIS A 294 8.93 -11.90 -0.53
N PRO A 295 8.76 -10.63 -0.92
CA PRO A 295 8.75 -9.51 0.02
C PRO A 295 7.38 -9.40 0.69
N ASP A 296 6.96 -10.45 1.42
CA ASP A 296 5.66 -10.53 2.10
C ASP A 296 5.88 -10.68 3.62
N PRO A 297 5.53 -9.68 4.44
CA PRO A 297 5.86 -9.68 5.86
C PRO A 297 4.89 -10.59 6.63
N ASN A 298 5.17 -11.89 6.66
CA ASN A 298 4.44 -12.86 7.45
C ASN A 298 5.40 -13.89 8.07
N LEU A 299 4.88 -14.75 8.96
CA LEU A 299 5.70 -15.72 9.70
C LEU A 299 6.39 -16.76 8.80
N THR A 300 5.90 -16.97 7.58
CA THR A 300 6.46 -17.91 6.59
C THR A 300 7.62 -17.28 5.83
N TYR A 301 7.42 -16.12 5.21
CA TYR A 301 8.43 -15.52 4.34
C TYR A 301 9.45 -14.65 5.09
N ALA A 302 9.08 -14.04 6.21
CA ALA A 302 10.02 -13.34 7.09
C ALA A 302 10.62 -14.26 8.18
N ALA A 303 10.85 -15.53 7.84
CA ALA A 303 11.32 -16.56 8.78
C ALA A 303 12.69 -16.23 9.40
N GLU A 304 13.57 -15.54 8.67
CA GLU A 304 14.87 -15.09 9.19
C GLU A 304 14.70 -14.07 10.32
N LEU A 305 13.80 -13.10 10.14
CA LEU A 305 13.45 -12.15 11.20
C LEU A 305 12.84 -12.89 12.41
N VAL A 306 11.90 -13.81 12.19
CA VAL A 306 11.29 -14.60 13.28
C VAL A 306 12.36 -15.38 14.06
N THR A 307 13.30 -16.01 13.35
CA THR A 307 14.42 -16.76 13.95
C THR A 307 15.30 -15.84 14.78
N ALA A 308 15.63 -14.66 14.26
CA ALA A 308 16.40 -13.68 15.00
C ALA A 308 15.66 -13.18 16.25
N MET A 309 14.37 -12.92 16.17
CA MET A 309 13.57 -12.50 17.33
C MET A 309 13.50 -13.58 18.41
N LYS A 310 13.47 -14.86 18.02
CA LYS A 310 13.48 -16.01 18.95
C LYS A 310 14.75 -16.13 19.79
N SER A 311 15.87 -15.49 19.40
CA SER A 311 17.09 -15.45 20.23
C SER A 311 16.86 -14.76 21.58
N GLY A 312 15.85 -13.88 21.67
CA GLY A 312 15.61 -13.05 22.84
C GLY A 312 16.55 -11.84 22.93
N GLU A 313 17.36 -11.55 21.91
CA GLU A 313 18.20 -10.34 21.93
C GLU A 313 17.39 -9.06 21.69
N PHE A 314 16.38 -9.12 20.83
CA PHE A 314 15.63 -7.97 20.37
C PHE A 314 14.32 -7.82 21.15
N GLY A 315 13.91 -6.56 21.39
CA GLY A 315 12.63 -6.25 22.03
C GLY A 315 11.49 -6.08 21.02
N VAL A 316 11.82 -5.57 19.83
CA VAL A 316 10.88 -5.37 18.72
C VAL A 316 11.51 -5.80 17.40
N GLY A 317 10.74 -6.56 16.64
CA GLY A 317 11.03 -6.91 15.25
C GLY A 317 9.95 -6.35 14.33
N ALA A 318 10.31 -5.90 13.14
CA ALA A 318 9.35 -5.54 12.12
C ALA A 318 9.81 -5.94 10.72
N ALA A 319 8.87 -6.29 9.84
CA ALA A 319 9.13 -6.52 8.41
C ALA A 319 8.15 -5.72 7.55
N PHE A 320 8.61 -5.28 6.37
CA PHE A 320 7.80 -4.56 5.38
C PHE A 320 7.67 -5.34 4.08
N ASP A 321 6.60 -5.11 3.33
CA ASP A 321 6.45 -5.67 1.98
C ASP A 321 7.19 -4.85 0.92
N GLY A 322 7.12 -5.32 -0.34
CA GLY A 322 7.86 -4.75 -1.47
C GLY A 322 7.73 -3.23 -1.60
N ASP A 323 6.52 -2.68 -1.51
CA ASP A 323 6.25 -1.23 -1.63
C ASP A 323 6.01 -0.49 -0.32
N GLY A 324 6.16 -1.18 0.82
CA GLY A 324 6.18 -0.57 2.16
C GLY A 324 4.83 -0.20 2.73
N ASP A 325 3.73 -0.70 2.14
CA ASP A 325 2.37 -0.44 2.61
C ASP A 325 1.92 -1.45 3.68
N ARG A 326 2.63 -2.58 3.84
CA ARG A 326 2.35 -3.58 4.89
C ARG A 326 3.42 -3.64 5.96
N ASN A 327 3.03 -4.14 7.13
CA ASN A 327 3.92 -4.38 8.26
C ASN A 327 3.56 -5.64 9.04
N MET A 328 4.57 -6.40 9.43
CA MET A 328 4.49 -7.38 10.52
C MET A 328 5.21 -6.82 11.75
N ILE A 329 4.61 -6.99 12.92
CA ILE A 329 5.19 -6.59 14.21
C ILE A 329 5.43 -7.84 15.07
N LEU A 330 6.64 -7.94 15.61
CA LEU A 330 7.06 -8.99 16.53
C LEU A 330 7.56 -8.38 17.85
N GLY A 331 7.17 -8.98 18.95
CA GLY A 331 7.75 -8.73 20.26
C GLY A 331 8.95 -9.63 20.55
N HIS A 332 9.50 -9.45 21.76
CA HIS A 332 10.57 -10.27 22.31
C HIS A 332 10.29 -11.78 22.18
N LYS A 333 11.35 -12.57 21.92
CA LYS A 333 11.27 -14.04 21.70
C LYS A 333 10.36 -14.46 20.54
N GLY A 334 10.12 -13.57 19.58
CA GLY A 334 9.28 -13.85 18.42
C GLY A 334 7.79 -13.84 18.72
N PHE A 335 7.35 -13.14 19.77
CA PHE A 335 5.93 -12.96 20.07
C PHE A 335 5.22 -12.31 18.89
N PHE A 336 4.31 -13.03 18.23
CA PHE A 336 3.60 -12.54 17.06
C PHE A 336 2.42 -11.66 17.44
N VAL A 337 2.38 -10.44 16.90
CA VAL A 337 1.22 -9.56 16.98
C VAL A 337 0.37 -9.77 15.73
N ASN A 338 -0.79 -10.42 15.88
CA ASN A 338 -1.72 -10.58 14.76
C ASN A 338 -2.12 -9.19 14.21
N PRO A 339 -2.16 -8.98 12.88
CA PRO A 339 -2.48 -7.66 12.31
C PRO A 339 -3.84 -7.10 12.74
N SER A 340 -4.83 -7.97 12.98
CA SER A 340 -6.15 -7.55 13.47
C SER A 340 -6.09 -7.05 14.92
N ASP A 341 -5.27 -7.69 15.77
CA ASP A 341 -5.00 -7.18 17.12
C ASP A 341 -4.14 -5.92 17.08
N SER A 342 -3.19 -5.82 16.14
CA SER A 342 -2.31 -4.65 15.98
C SER A 342 -3.10 -3.35 15.85
N VAL A 343 -4.06 -3.31 14.92
CA VAL A 343 -4.89 -2.11 14.73
C VAL A 343 -5.79 -1.85 15.95
N ALA A 344 -6.28 -2.88 16.64
CA ALA A 344 -7.07 -2.73 17.86
C ALA A 344 -6.24 -2.15 19.02
N VAL A 345 -5.01 -2.59 19.18
CA VAL A 345 -4.10 -2.08 20.22
C VAL A 345 -3.70 -0.64 19.92
N ILE A 346 -3.43 -0.31 18.65
CA ILE A 346 -3.18 1.08 18.24
C ILE A 346 -4.42 1.94 18.55
N ALA A 347 -5.63 1.46 18.21
CA ALA A 347 -6.87 2.17 18.53
C ALA A 347 -7.04 2.43 20.03
N ALA A 348 -6.75 1.44 20.88
CA ALA A 348 -6.89 1.53 22.33
C ALA A 348 -5.84 2.43 23.02
N ASN A 349 -4.75 2.77 22.32
CA ASN A 349 -3.67 3.61 22.84
C ASN A 349 -3.45 4.86 21.97
N ILE A 350 -4.39 5.16 21.07
CA ILE A 350 -4.23 6.16 20.01
C ILE A 350 -3.91 7.56 20.54
N SER A 351 -4.31 7.86 21.77
CA SER A 351 -4.05 9.12 22.47
C SER A 351 -2.57 9.38 22.76
N CYS A 352 -1.68 8.39 22.64
CA CYS A 352 -0.24 8.61 22.82
C CYS A 352 0.45 9.22 21.59
N ILE A 353 -0.25 9.33 20.46
CA ILE A 353 0.30 9.85 19.20
C ILE A 353 -0.15 11.31 19.03
N PRO A 354 0.77 12.29 18.93
CA PRO A 354 0.45 13.71 18.86
C PRO A 354 -0.55 14.08 17.76
N PHE A 355 -0.48 13.44 16.60
CA PHE A 355 -1.44 13.64 15.51
C PHE A 355 -2.90 13.52 15.99
N PHE A 356 -3.26 12.42 16.64
CA PHE A 356 -4.64 12.18 17.09
C PHE A 356 -5.04 13.00 18.32
N GLN A 357 -4.07 13.49 19.10
CA GLN A 357 -4.34 14.49 20.13
C GLN A 357 -4.78 15.81 19.50
N ARG A 358 -4.21 16.20 18.36
CA ARG A 358 -4.55 17.44 17.64
C ARG A 358 -5.81 17.29 16.77
N THR A 359 -5.97 16.16 16.09
CA THR A 359 -7.03 15.97 15.10
C THR A 359 -8.30 15.32 15.66
N GLY A 360 -8.20 14.68 16.83
CA GLY A 360 -9.25 13.82 17.38
C GLY A 360 -9.41 12.52 16.60
N VAL A 361 -10.32 11.67 17.06
CA VAL A 361 -10.65 10.38 16.43
C VAL A 361 -12.06 10.45 15.86
N LYS A 362 -12.16 10.47 14.53
CA LYS A 362 -13.44 10.59 13.81
C LYS A 362 -14.20 9.26 13.72
N GLY A 363 -13.45 8.18 13.63
CA GLY A 363 -13.98 6.82 13.48
C GLY A 363 -12.86 5.81 13.25
N PHE A 364 -13.23 4.54 13.40
CA PHE A 364 -12.40 3.38 13.09
C PHE A 364 -12.99 2.60 11.93
N ALA A 365 -12.15 1.89 11.19
CA ALA A 365 -12.63 0.97 10.16
C ALA A 365 -11.73 -0.25 10.03
N ARG A 366 -12.34 -1.38 9.63
CA ARG A 366 -11.60 -2.57 9.25
C ARG A 366 -12.22 -3.20 8.02
N SER A 367 -11.43 -4.00 7.31
CA SER A 367 -11.99 -4.85 6.28
C SER A 367 -12.87 -5.94 6.92
N MET A 368 -13.90 -6.37 6.21
CA MET A 368 -14.82 -7.42 6.65
C MET A 368 -14.12 -8.70 7.15
N PRO A 369 -13.11 -9.25 6.46
CA PRO A 369 -12.42 -10.45 6.94
C PRO A 369 -11.47 -10.19 8.13
N THR A 370 -11.12 -8.93 8.45
CA THR A 370 -10.32 -8.61 9.64
C THR A 370 -11.07 -8.99 10.92
N SER A 371 -10.36 -9.49 11.94
CA SER A 371 -10.98 -9.90 13.22
C SER A 371 -11.78 -8.77 13.87
N GLY A 372 -12.75 -9.13 14.72
CA GLY A 372 -13.58 -8.17 15.44
C GLY A 372 -12.89 -7.45 16.61
N ALA A 373 -11.56 -7.56 16.76
CA ALA A 373 -10.82 -7.00 17.89
C ALA A 373 -10.99 -5.48 18.02
N ILE A 374 -10.86 -4.74 16.92
CA ILE A 374 -11.04 -3.28 16.92
C ILE A 374 -12.49 -2.88 17.22
N ASP A 375 -13.45 -3.75 16.93
CA ASP A 375 -14.87 -3.53 17.22
C ASP A 375 -15.09 -3.43 18.74
N ARG A 376 -14.38 -4.26 19.51
CA ARG A 376 -14.43 -4.25 20.98
C ARG A 376 -13.89 -2.95 21.54
N VAL A 377 -12.83 -2.43 20.93
CA VAL A 377 -12.26 -1.12 21.30
C VAL A 377 -13.22 0.00 20.94
N ALA A 378 -13.76 0.00 19.72
CA ALA A 378 -14.72 1.00 19.26
C ALA A 378 -15.97 1.08 20.15
N GLU A 379 -16.49 -0.06 20.58
CA GLU A 379 -17.64 -0.16 21.49
C GLU A 379 -17.34 0.46 22.87
N VAL A 380 -16.21 0.13 23.47
CA VAL A 380 -15.81 0.66 24.80
C VAL A 380 -15.50 2.15 24.73
N GLU A 381 -14.76 2.59 23.71
CA GLU A 381 -14.35 3.98 23.53
C GLU A 381 -15.46 4.84 22.89
N LYS A 382 -16.60 4.23 22.51
CA LYS A 382 -17.77 4.87 21.87
C LYS A 382 -17.41 5.63 20.60
N VAL A 383 -16.55 5.02 19.78
CA VAL A 383 -16.12 5.55 18.48
C VAL A 383 -16.88 4.82 17.36
N ALA A 384 -17.28 5.55 16.31
CA ALA A 384 -17.94 4.93 15.16
C ALA A 384 -17.03 3.89 14.49
N LEU A 385 -17.60 2.77 14.05
CA LEU A 385 -16.88 1.69 13.38
C LEU A 385 -17.50 1.37 12.02
N PHE A 386 -16.65 1.27 11.00
CA PHE A 386 -17.04 0.86 9.66
C PHE A 386 -16.42 -0.49 9.29
N GLU A 387 -17.27 -1.45 8.94
CA GLU A 387 -16.87 -2.70 8.30
C GLU A 387 -17.00 -2.53 6.78
N VAL A 388 -15.87 -2.58 6.06
CA VAL A 388 -15.81 -2.33 4.61
C VAL A 388 -15.30 -3.57 3.86
N PRO A 389 -15.48 -3.69 2.54
CA PRO A 389 -14.87 -4.78 1.78
C PRO A 389 -13.34 -4.67 1.78
N THR A 390 -12.63 -5.77 1.47
CA THR A 390 -11.17 -5.72 1.33
C THR A 390 -10.76 -4.81 0.16
N GLY A 391 -9.77 -3.96 0.41
CA GLY A 391 -9.26 -3.00 -0.56
C GLY A 391 -9.28 -1.57 -0.02
N TRP A 392 -8.13 -0.91 -0.03
CA TRP A 392 -7.96 0.36 0.68
C TRP A 392 -8.79 1.53 0.15
N LYS A 393 -9.27 1.45 -1.10
CA LYS A 393 -10.16 2.44 -1.73
C LYS A 393 -11.41 2.78 -0.90
N PHE A 394 -11.99 1.81 -0.18
CA PHE A 394 -13.17 2.02 0.66
C PHE A 394 -12.86 2.87 1.90
N PHE A 395 -11.66 2.71 2.47
CA PHE A 395 -11.21 3.59 3.56
C PHE A 395 -10.96 5.00 3.06
N GLY A 396 -10.42 5.15 1.83
CA GLY A 396 -10.19 6.46 1.21
C GLY A 396 -11.44 7.34 1.20
N ASN A 397 -12.58 6.79 0.75
CA ASN A 397 -13.87 7.48 0.77
C ASN A 397 -14.26 7.95 2.18
N LEU A 398 -14.16 7.07 3.18
CA LEU A 398 -14.49 7.41 4.57
C LEU A 398 -13.55 8.49 5.15
N MET A 399 -12.26 8.45 4.81
CA MET A 399 -11.29 9.46 5.23
C MET A 399 -11.58 10.83 4.59
N ASP A 400 -11.93 10.85 3.31
CA ASP A 400 -12.28 12.08 2.58
C ASP A 400 -13.59 12.70 3.10
N ALA A 401 -14.55 11.86 3.53
CA ALA A 401 -15.77 12.30 4.17
C ALA A 401 -15.61 12.71 5.66
N GLY A 402 -14.38 12.67 6.20
CA GLY A 402 -14.12 13.00 7.60
C GLY A 402 -14.74 12.02 8.60
N LYS A 403 -14.98 10.77 8.17
CA LYS A 403 -15.60 9.71 9.01
C LYS A 403 -14.59 8.73 9.60
N LEU A 404 -13.34 8.74 9.13
CA LEU A 404 -12.33 7.73 9.48
C LEU A 404 -11.00 8.37 9.85
N SER A 405 -10.41 7.92 10.96
CA SER A 405 -9.08 8.35 11.43
C SER A 405 -8.07 7.19 11.46
N LEU A 406 -8.47 5.98 11.84
CA LEU A 406 -7.59 4.81 11.91
C LEU A 406 -8.27 3.59 11.29
N CYS A 407 -7.55 2.85 10.45
CA CYS A 407 -8.04 1.60 9.88
C CYS A 407 -6.96 0.54 9.68
N GLY A 408 -7.41 -0.70 9.49
CA GLY A 408 -6.52 -1.83 9.29
C GLY A 408 -7.16 -3.01 8.55
N GLU A 409 -6.29 -3.82 7.95
CA GLU A 409 -6.64 -5.06 7.24
C GLU A 409 -5.84 -6.22 7.85
N GLU A 410 -6.45 -7.40 7.95
CA GLU A 410 -5.79 -8.63 8.45
C GLU A 410 -4.53 -8.99 7.64
N SER A 411 -4.48 -8.53 6.39
CA SER A 411 -3.36 -8.72 5.48
C SER A 411 -2.21 -7.77 5.77
N PHE A 412 -1.81 -7.66 7.05
CA PHE A 412 -0.67 -6.85 7.50
C PHE A 412 -0.78 -5.35 7.18
N GLY A 413 -2.00 -4.83 7.05
CA GLY A 413 -2.26 -3.44 6.65
C GLY A 413 -2.71 -2.58 7.80
N THR A 414 -2.11 -1.41 7.98
CA THR A 414 -2.51 -0.43 9.00
C THR A 414 -2.22 0.97 8.48
N GLY A 415 -3.09 1.93 8.79
CA GLY A 415 -2.93 3.32 8.36
C GLY A 415 -3.94 4.26 8.98
N SER A 416 -3.79 5.54 8.68
CA SER A 416 -4.66 6.62 9.16
C SER A 416 -4.90 7.66 8.08
N ASP A 417 -5.71 8.69 8.37
CA ASP A 417 -6.09 9.73 7.41
C ASP A 417 -4.99 10.74 7.05
N HIS A 418 -3.75 10.53 7.54
CA HIS A 418 -2.56 11.28 7.14
C HIS A 418 -2.28 11.17 5.62
N ILE A 419 -2.50 9.99 5.05
CA ILE A 419 -2.43 9.70 3.62
C ILE A 419 -3.68 8.94 3.17
N ARG A 420 -3.66 8.34 1.97
CA ARG A 420 -4.75 7.51 1.43
C ARG A 420 -4.27 6.13 0.98
N GLU A 421 -3.21 5.64 1.60
CA GLU A 421 -2.68 4.27 1.49
C GLU A 421 -2.46 3.69 2.89
N LYS A 422 -2.22 2.39 2.97
CA LYS A 422 -1.62 1.80 4.18
C LYS A 422 -0.20 2.35 4.34
N ASP A 423 0.36 2.27 5.55
CA ASP A 423 1.74 2.69 5.79
C ASP A 423 2.40 1.81 6.86
N GLY A 424 3.38 1.00 6.42
CA GLY A 424 4.09 0.10 7.31
C GLY A 424 5.00 0.81 8.31
N MET A 425 5.75 1.82 7.87
CA MET A 425 6.65 2.58 8.77
C MET A 425 5.84 3.40 9.77
N TRP A 426 4.72 3.99 9.35
CA TRP A 426 3.79 4.65 10.24
C TRP A 426 3.29 3.70 11.34
N ALA A 427 2.93 2.46 11.00
CA ALA A 427 2.49 1.47 11.98
C ALA A 427 3.59 1.09 12.98
N LEU A 428 4.84 0.94 12.52
CA LEU A 428 5.98 0.72 13.40
C LEU A 428 6.20 1.92 14.35
N LEU A 429 6.15 3.15 13.84
CA LEU A 429 6.31 4.36 14.67
C LEU A 429 5.13 4.54 15.65
N ALA A 430 3.92 4.13 15.28
CA ALA A 430 2.77 4.08 16.20
C ALA A 430 3.03 3.10 17.34
N TRP A 431 3.53 1.89 17.05
CA TRP A 431 3.93 0.93 18.09
C TRP A 431 5.06 1.44 18.97
N LEU A 432 6.10 2.05 18.40
CA LEU A 432 7.20 2.63 19.18
C LEU A 432 6.73 3.79 20.07
N SER A 433 5.75 4.58 19.61
CA SER A 433 5.12 5.62 20.43
C SER A 433 4.37 5.03 21.63
N ILE A 434 3.61 3.95 21.41
CA ILE A 434 2.90 3.23 22.48
C ILE A 434 3.89 2.66 23.48
N LEU A 435 4.99 2.06 23.02
CA LEU A 435 6.04 1.51 23.89
C LEU A 435 6.74 2.61 24.71
N ALA A 436 7.05 3.75 24.10
CA ALA A 436 7.64 4.90 24.79
C ALA A 436 6.69 5.45 25.87
N PHE A 437 5.38 5.49 25.58
CA PHE A 437 4.36 5.97 26.51
C PHE A 437 4.10 4.98 27.66
N ARG A 438 3.88 3.70 27.34
CA ARG A 438 3.49 2.67 28.31
C ARG A 438 4.66 2.11 29.12
N LYS A 439 5.87 2.12 28.57
CA LYS A 439 7.09 1.54 29.20
C LYS A 439 6.92 0.06 29.55
N GLU A 440 6.22 -0.66 28.69
CA GLU A 440 5.92 -2.10 28.78
C GLU A 440 6.42 -2.81 27.52
N SER A 441 6.61 -4.13 27.60
CA SER A 441 6.87 -4.94 26.41
C SER A 441 5.61 -5.10 25.55
N ILE A 442 5.78 -5.44 24.27
CA ILE A 442 4.66 -5.76 23.36
C ILE A 442 3.76 -6.84 23.97
N GLU A 443 4.34 -7.93 24.50
CA GLU A 443 3.56 -9.02 25.09
C GLU A 443 2.75 -8.55 26.32
N GLN A 444 3.31 -7.68 27.17
CA GLN A 444 2.59 -7.12 28.32
C GLN A 444 1.40 -6.28 27.87
N ILE A 445 1.59 -5.41 26.86
CA ILE A 445 0.53 -4.58 26.29
C ILE A 445 -0.58 -5.46 25.69
N MET A 446 -0.20 -6.50 24.95
CA MET A 446 -1.16 -7.43 24.31
C MET A 446 -1.94 -8.23 25.35
N LYS A 447 -1.29 -8.76 26.39
CA LYS A 447 -1.97 -9.45 27.48
C LYS A 447 -2.92 -8.53 28.24
N ALA A 448 -2.51 -7.28 28.51
CA ALA A 448 -3.38 -6.29 29.11
C ALA A 448 -4.59 -5.94 28.21
N HIS A 449 -4.38 -5.87 26.89
CA HIS A 449 -5.44 -5.66 25.92
C HIS A 449 -6.45 -6.81 25.94
N TRP A 450 -5.99 -8.06 25.84
CA TRP A 450 -6.86 -9.24 25.88
C TRP A 450 -7.61 -9.39 27.21
N ALA A 451 -6.97 -9.03 28.33
CA ALA A 451 -7.64 -9.02 29.63
C ALA A 451 -8.78 -7.99 29.71
N LYS A 452 -8.63 -6.84 29.05
CA LYS A 452 -9.64 -5.76 29.04
C LYS A 452 -10.80 -6.04 28.08
N TYR A 453 -10.50 -6.51 26.86
CA TYR A 453 -11.48 -6.59 25.76
C TYR A 453 -11.93 -8.02 25.42
N GLY A 454 -11.31 -9.04 26.02
CA GLY A 454 -11.32 -10.40 25.51
C GLY A 454 -10.33 -10.57 24.35
N ARG A 455 -10.19 -11.79 23.84
CA ARG A 455 -9.31 -12.11 22.72
C ARG A 455 -10.12 -12.60 21.53
N ASN A 456 -9.91 -11.97 20.39
CA ASN A 456 -10.32 -12.47 19.08
C ASN A 456 -9.20 -13.34 18.53
N PHE A 457 -9.22 -14.65 18.83
CA PHE A 457 -8.31 -15.58 18.17
C PHE A 457 -8.58 -15.53 16.67
N PHE A 458 -7.52 -15.39 15.87
CA PHE A 458 -7.67 -15.20 14.44
C PHE A 458 -6.63 -16.00 13.67
N THR A 459 -7.05 -16.63 12.57
CA THR A 459 -6.13 -17.17 11.56
C THR A 459 -6.72 -17.06 10.16
N ARG A 460 -5.85 -16.96 9.17
CA ARG A 460 -6.19 -17.04 7.75
C ARG A 460 -5.51 -18.23 7.09
N TYR A 461 -6.30 -19.03 6.37
CA TYR A 461 -5.86 -20.14 5.56
C TYR A 461 -6.00 -19.77 4.08
N ASP A 462 -4.88 -19.75 3.37
CA ASP A 462 -4.86 -19.47 1.93
C ASP A 462 -4.63 -20.76 1.15
N TYR A 463 -5.58 -21.09 0.27
CA TYR A 463 -5.47 -22.17 -0.70
C TYR A 463 -5.17 -21.53 -2.06
N GLU A 464 -3.88 -21.31 -2.30
CA GLU A 464 -3.38 -20.57 -3.47
C GLU A 464 -3.37 -21.45 -4.72
N GLU A 465 -3.47 -20.84 -5.91
CA GLU A 465 -3.37 -21.52 -7.21
C GLU A 465 -4.27 -22.77 -7.35
N VAL A 466 -5.49 -22.72 -6.80
CA VAL A 466 -6.50 -23.76 -7.01
C VAL A 466 -7.19 -23.58 -8.36
N ASP A 467 -7.78 -24.66 -8.88
CA ASP A 467 -8.58 -24.59 -10.10
C ASP A 467 -9.74 -23.60 -9.94
N SER A 468 -9.87 -22.70 -10.92
CA SER A 468 -10.85 -21.61 -10.85
C SER A 468 -12.28 -22.12 -10.98
N GLY A 469 -12.54 -23.15 -11.79
CA GLY A 469 -13.87 -23.72 -11.96
C GLY A 469 -14.36 -24.40 -10.68
N ALA A 470 -13.51 -25.23 -10.08
CA ALA A 470 -13.77 -25.91 -8.82
C ALA A 470 -13.97 -24.92 -7.66
N ALA A 471 -13.13 -23.89 -7.56
CA ALA A 471 -13.25 -22.87 -6.52
C ALA A 471 -14.56 -22.07 -6.63
N ASN A 472 -14.94 -21.65 -7.84
CA ASN A 472 -16.22 -20.97 -8.08
C ASN A 472 -17.41 -21.87 -7.73
N THR A 473 -17.36 -23.15 -8.11
CA THR A 473 -18.42 -24.12 -7.81
C THR A 473 -18.54 -24.34 -6.29
N MET A 474 -17.42 -24.46 -5.57
CA MET A 474 -17.41 -24.55 -4.11
C MET A 474 -18.10 -23.35 -3.46
N MET A 475 -17.72 -22.14 -3.85
CA MET A 475 -18.30 -20.91 -3.30
C MET A 475 -19.80 -20.82 -3.58
N SER A 476 -20.23 -21.15 -4.81
CA SER A 476 -21.65 -21.12 -5.17
C SER A 476 -22.48 -22.13 -4.38
N ASP A 477 -21.97 -23.36 -4.22
CA ASP A 477 -22.66 -24.39 -3.46
C ASP A 477 -22.71 -24.06 -1.97
N LEU A 478 -21.63 -23.49 -1.43
CA LEU A 478 -21.59 -23.02 -0.06
C LEU A 478 -22.60 -21.88 0.15
N GLU A 479 -22.66 -20.89 -0.75
CA GLU A 479 -23.64 -19.80 -0.68
C GLU A 479 -25.08 -20.33 -0.62
N LYS A 480 -25.45 -21.27 -1.50
CA LYS A 480 -26.77 -21.91 -1.49
C LYS A 480 -27.09 -22.55 -0.13
N LYS A 481 -26.13 -23.26 0.47
CA LYS A 481 -26.29 -23.89 1.80
C LYS A 481 -26.49 -22.83 2.89
N LEU A 482 -25.69 -21.77 2.88
CA LEU A 482 -25.72 -20.72 3.89
C LEU A 482 -26.99 -19.86 3.82
N PHE A 483 -27.64 -19.80 2.65
CA PHE A 483 -28.81 -18.98 2.38
C PHE A 483 -30.14 -19.73 2.58
N ASP A 484 -30.08 -21.02 2.96
CA ASP A 484 -31.25 -21.73 3.43
C ASP A 484 -31.81 -21.01 4.67
N PRO A 485 -33.10 -20.62 4.71
CA PRO A 485 -33.69 -19.95 5.86
C PRO A 485 -33.57 -20.75 7.17
N ALA A 486 -33.48 -22.08 7.10
CA ALA A 486 -33.26 -22.95 8.25
C ALA A 486 -31.80 -22.99 8.73
N PHE A 487 -30.87 -22.30 8.06
CA PHE A 487 -29.47 -22.26 8.44
C PHE A 487 -29.22 -21.38 9.67
N VAL A 488 -29.94 -20.26 9.79
CA VAL A 488 -29.90 -19.41 11.00
C VAL A 488 -30.52 -20.17 12.17
N GLY A 489 -29.85 -20.16 13.32
CA GLY A 489 -30.21 -20.95 14.50
C GLY A 489 -29.64 -22.36 14.53
N LYS A 490 -29.01 -22.83 13.44
CA LYS A 490 -28.29 -24.11 13.45
C LYS A 490 -27.11 -24.04 14.41
N ALA A 491 -26.93 -25.10 15.20
CA ALA A 491 -25.81 -25.25 16.13
C ALA A 491 -24.78 -26.27 15.61
N PHE A 492 -23.51 -25.94 15.77
CA PHE A 492 -22.38 -26.84 15.49
C PHE A 492 -21.61 -27.06 16.78
N THR A 493 -21.46 -28.32 17.20
CA THR A 493 -20.68 -28.67 18.38
C THR A 493 -19.42 -29.40 17.96
N GLU A 494 -18.27 -28.87 18.36
CA GLU A 494 -16.95 -29.47 18.16
C GLU A 494 -16.17 -29.33 19.48
N GLY A 495 -15.81 -30.45 20.10
CA GLY A 495 -15.20 -30.45 21.43
C GLY A 495 -16.14 -29.91 22.52
N ASP A 496 -15.66 -28.94 23.32
CA ASP A 496 -16.39 -28.30 24.42
C ASP A 496 -17.18 -27.04 23.99
N LYS A 497 -17.11 -26.65 22.70
CA LYS A 497 -17.76 -25.45 22.18
C LYS A 497 -18.94 -25.78 21.27
N THR A 498 -20.03 -25.03 21.47
CA THR A 498 -21.20 -25.03 20.58
C THR A 498 -21.36 -23.65 19.96
N PHE A 499 -21.31 -23.59 18.62
CA PHE A 499 -21.45 -22.38 17.83
C PHE A 499 -22.84 -22.35 17.20
N THR A 500 -23.69 -21.42 17.65
CA THR A 500 -25.05 -21.24 17.10
C THR A 500 -25.05 -20.08 16.11
N VAL A 501 -25.47 -20.34 14.86
CA VAL A 501 -25.48 -19.36 13.77
C VAL A 501 -26.48 -18.24 14.07
N ALA A 502 -25.98 -17.02 14.24
CA ALA A 502 -26.80 -15.82 14.40
C ALA A 502 -27.16 -15.20 13.05
N LYS A 503 -26.22 -15.22 12.10
CA LYS A 503 -26.40 -14.63 10.76
C LYS A 503 -25.51 -15.36 9.75
N SER A 504 -26.05 -15.56 8.54
CA SER A 504 -25.29 -15.97 7.36
C SER A 504 -25.67 -15.07 6.19
N ASP A 505 -24.66 -14.53 5.50
CA ASP A 505 -24.87 -13.67 4.33
C ASP A 505 -23.70 -13.74 3.35
N ASN A 506 -23.89 -13.18 2.16
CA ASN A 506 -22.82 -12.80 1.26
C ASN A 506 -22.65 -11.29 1.38
N PHE A 507 -21.51 -10.87 1.91
CA PHE A 507 -21.30 -9.50 2.34
C PHE A 507 -21.53 -8.52 1.17
N SER A 508 -22.34 -7.50 1.44
CA SER A 508 -22.54 -6.37 0.55
C SER A 508 -22.35 -5.09 1.35
N TYR A 509 -21.72 -4.12 0.70
CA TYR A 509 -21.42 -2.82 1.27
C TYR A 509 -22.03 -1.74 0.39
N THR A 510 -22.79 -0.84 1.00
CA THR A 510 -23.22 0.41 0.36
C THR A 510 -22.36 1.52 0.92
N ASP A 511 -21.55 2.14 0.06
CA ASP A 511 -20.63 3.18 0.47
C ASP A 511 -21.42 4.42 0.95
N PRO A 512 -21.19 4.89 2.19
CA PRO A 512 -21.97 5.98 2.78
C PRO A 512 -21.51 7.37 2.30
N VAL A 513 -20.65 7.45 1.29
CA VAL A 513 -20.13 8.68 0.69
C VAL A 513 -20.62 8.81 -0.74
N ASP A 514 -20.38 7.80 -1.58
CA ASP A 514 -20.74 7.85 -3.01
C ASP A 514 -22.00 7.03 -3.38
N GLY A 515 -22.54 6.24 -2.45
CA GLY A 515 -23.73 5.42 -2.65
C GLY A 515 -23.52 4.17 -3.52
N SER A 516 -22.28 3.89 -3.94
CA SER A 516 -21.95 2.70 -4.71
C SER A 516 -22.19 1.42 -3.89
N VAL A 517 -22.55 0.34 -4.57
CA VAL A 517 -22.89 -0.94 -3.94
C VAL A 517 -21.93 -2.03 -4.41
N SER A 518 -21.05 -2.47 -3.53
CA SER A 518 -20.19 -3.64 -3.76
C SER A 518 -20.89 -4.89 -3.22
N LYS A 519 -21.29 -5.80 -4.11
CA LYS A 519 -21.92 -7.09 -3.77
C LYS A 519 -20.89 -8.22 -3.80
N ASN A 520 -21.24 -9.38 -3.24
CA ASN A 520 -20.48 -10.62 -3.34
C ASN A 520 -19.04 -10.52 -2.76
N GLN A 521 -18.87 -9.80 -1.66
CA GLN A 521 -17.55 -9.47 -1.11
C GLN A 521 -16.98 -10.55 -0.17
N GLY A 522 -17.77 -11.58 0.14
CA GLY A 522 -17.36 -12.75 0.90
C GLY A 522 -18.52 -13.37 1.66
N LEU A 523 -18.54 -14.70 1.73
CA LEU A 523 -19.53 -15.44 2.49
C LEU A 523 -19.18 -15.39 3.98
N ARG A 524 -20.14 -15.07 4.84
CA ARG A 524 -19.93 -14.95 6.29
C ARG A 524 -20.89 -15.85 7.04
N LEU A 525 -20.37 -16.50 8.07
CA LEU A 525 -21.13 -17.09 9.16
C LEU A 525 -20.76 -16.32 10.41
N ILE A 526 -21.75 -15.76 11.09
CA ILE A 526 -21.60 -15.04 12.34
C ILE A 526 -22.35 -15.82 13.41
N PHE A 527 -21.66 -16.16 14.49
CA PHE A 527 -22.19 -16.92 15.60
C PHE A 527 -22.63 -16.00 16.74
N THR A 528 -23.53 -16.49 17.58
CA THR A 528 -24.12 -15.76 18.72
C THR A 528 -23.12 -15.38 19.81
N ASP A 529 -21.99 -16.09 19.91
CA ASP A 529 -20.90 -15.81 20.84
C ASP A 529 -19.94 -14.71 20.35
N GLY A 530 -20.14 -14.20 19.12
CA GLY A 530 -19.27 -13.23 18.47
C GLY A 530 -18.20 -13.84 17.58
N SER A 531 -18.11 -15.17 17.49
CA SER A 531 -17.22 -15.87 16.58
C SER A 531 -17.71 -15.76 15.12
N ARG A 532 -16.79 -15.89 14.15
CA ARG A 532 -17.08 -15.78 12.72
C ARG A 532 -16.24 -16.75 11.88
N ILE A 533 -16.82 -17.22 10.77
CA ILE A 533 -16.12 -17.86 9.66
C ILE A 533 -16.39 -17.03 8.41
N ILE A 534 -15.34 -16.73 7.64
CA ILE A 534 -15.45 -16.00 6.38
C ILE A 534 -14.77 -16.79 5.27
N PHE A 535 -15.42 -16.88 4.11
CA PHE A 535 -14.83 -17.41 2.88
C PHE A 535 -14.77 -16.30 1.82
N ARG A 536 -13.60 -16.14 1.20
CA ARG A 536 -13.42 -15.25 0.05
C ARG A 536 -12.70 -15.96 -1.08
N LEU A 537 -13.10 -15.63 -2.30
CA LEU A 537 -12.38 -16.01 -3.51
C LEU A 537 -11.61 -14.77 -4.00
N SER A 538 -10.28 -14.83 -3.97
CA SER A 538 -9.43 -13.73 -4.44
C SER A 538 -9.12 -13.87 -5.92
N GLY A 539 -9.18 -12.75 -6.64
CA GLY A 539 -8.74 -12.61 -8.04
C GLY A 539 -7.38 -11.93 -8.19
N THR A 540 -6.59 -11.79 -7.12
CA THR A 540 -5.29 -11.08 -7.16
C THR A 540 -4.10 -11.94 -7.62
N GLY A 541 -4.32 -13.22 -7.91
CA GLY A 541 -3.26 -14.13 -8.36
C GLY A 541 -2.88 -13.90 -9.82
N SER A 542 -1.60 -14.08 -10.16
CA SER A 542 -1.12 -14.11 -11.54
C SER A 542 -1.35 -15.47 -12.21
N ALA A 543 -1.68 -16.51 -11.43
CA ALA A 543 -2.03 -17.86 -11.88
C ALA A 543 -3.15 -18.48 -11.00
N GLY A 544 -4.22 -18.98 -11.63
CA GLY A 544 -5.33 -19.67 -10.94
C GLY A 544 -6.18 -18.78 -10.02
N ALA A 545 -6.95 -19.42 -9.12
CA ALA A 545 -7.73 -18.74 -8.09
C ALA A 545 -7.12 -18.97 -6.70
N THR A 546 -7.44 -18.10 -5.73
CA THR A 546 -7.06 -18.32 -4.32
C THR A 546 -8.30 -18.26 -3.44
N ILE A 547 -8.58 -19.34 -2.71
CA ILE A 547 -9.60 -19.33 -1.67
C ILE A 547 -8.94 -18.91 -0.36
N ARG A 548 -9.50 -17.89 0.29
CA ARG A 548 -9.09 -17.44 1.62
C ARG A 548 -10.17 -17.77 2.63
N LEU A 549 -9.81 -18.55 3.63
CA LEU A 549 -10.65 -18.92 4.76
C LEU A 549 -10.17 -18.17 5.99
N TYR A 550 -11.06 -17.43 6.64
CA TYR A 550 -10.76 -16.67 7.85
C TYR A 550 -11.57 -17.23 9.01
N ILE A 551 -10.91 -17.43 10.14
CA ILE A 551 -11.52 -17.87 11.38
C ILE A 551 -11.28 -16.80 12.44
N ASP A 552 -12.36 -16.35 13.07
CA ASP A 552 -12.33 -15.39 14.19
C ASP A 552 -13.11 -16.02 15.36
N SER A 553 -12.44 -16.41 16.43
CA SER A 553 -13.04 -17.06 17.60
C SER A 553 -12.90 -16.12 18.80
N TYR A 554 -14.03 -15.58 19.27
CA TYR A 554 -14.02 -14.66 20.41
C TYR A 554 -14.00 -15.44 21.73
N GLU A 555 -13.14 -15.03 22.65
CA GLU A 555 -13.01 -15.63 23.97
C GLU A 555 -12.85 -14.56 25.04
N LYS A 556 -13.56 -14.73 26.15
CA LYS A 556 -13.52 -13.80 27.30
C LYS A 556 -13.14 -14.48 28.61
N ASP A 557 -13.09 -15.81 28.65
CA ASP A 557 -12.65 -16.55 29.83
C ASP A 557 -11.14 -16.31 30.07
N PRO A 558 -10.75 -15.70 31.21
CA PRO A 558 -9.35 -15.45 31.53
C PRO A 558 -8.45 -16.70 31.52
N ALA A 559 -9.02 -17.88 31.74
CA ALA A 559 -8.28 -19.15 31.66
C ALA A 559 -7.98 -19.59 30.21
N LYS A 560 -8.76 -19.10 29.24
CA LYS A 560 -8.69 -19.51 27.83
C LYS A 560 -7.99 -18.48 26.93
N ILE A 561 -8.04 -17.18 27.24
CA ILE A 561 -7.49 -16.12 26.37
C ILE A 561 -5.97 -16.22 26.12
N TYR A 562 -5.21 -16.91 26.97
CA TYR A 562 -3.75 -17.07 26.82
C TYR A 562 -3.33 -18.39 26.18
N GLN A 563 -4.28 -19.22 25.76
CA GLN A 563 -4.00 -20.50 25.11
C GLN A 563 -3.44 -20.31 23.70
N ASP A 564 -2.92 -21.40 23.14
CA ASP A 564 -2.43 -21.45 21.77
C ASP A 564 -3.57 -21.19 20.75
N PRO A 565 -3.39 -20.27 19.79
CA PRO A 565 -4.42 -19.96 18.80
C PRO A 565 -4.86 -21.17 17.96
N GLN A 566 -3.94 -22.04 17.54
CA GLN A 566 -4.29 -23.16 16.67
C GLN A 566 -5.19 -24.16 17.40
N VAL A 567 -4.95 -24.38 18.70
CA VAL A 567 -5.85 -25.18 19.54
C VAL A 567 -7.23 -24.53 19.68
N MET A 568 -7.27 -23.23 19.98
CA MET A 568 -8.52 -22.50 20.21
C MET A 568 -9.37 -22.30 18.94
N LEU A 569 -8.74 -22.35 17.77
CA LEU A 569 -9.38 -22.16 16.46
C LEU A 569 -9.76 -23.48 15.78
N ALA A 570 -9.17 -24.61 16.18
CA ALA A 570 -9.40 -25.92 15.58
C ALA A 570 -10.90 -26.30 15.41
N PRO A 571 -11.80 -26.04 16.39
CA PRO A 571 -13.23 -26.31 16.23
C PRO A 571 -13.86 -25.60 15.03
N LEU A 572 -13.61 -24.30 14.88
CA LEU A 572 -14.17 -23.52 13.76
C LEU A 572 -13.49 -23.85 12.43
N VAL A 573 -12.19 -24.18 12.43
CA VAL A 573 -11.51 -24.70 11.24
C VAL A 573 -12.18 -25.99 10.76
N ALA A 574 -12.43 -26.95 11.65
CA ALA A 574 -13.09 -28.21 11.31
C ALA A 574 -14.51 -27.99 10.74
N ILE A 575 -15.31 -27.13 11.39
CA ILE A 575 -16.64 -26.74 10.90
C ILE A 575 -16.55 -26.14 9.49
N SER A 576 -15.62 -25.21 9.28
CA SER A 576 -15.47 -24.51 8.00
C SER A 576 -15.06 -25.45 6.85
N GLN A 577 -14.11 -26.36 7.10
CA GLN A 577 -13.65 -27.34 6.11
C GLN A 577 -14.76 -28.34 5.76
N LYS A 578 -15.53 -28.80 6.75
CA LYS A 578 -16.68 -29.71 6.53
C LYS A 578 -17.82 -29.05 5.77
N LEU A 579 -18.14 -27.79 6.08
CA LEU A 579 -19.22 -27.05 5.40
C LEU A 579 -18.91 -26.79 3.92
N SER A 580 -17.67 -26.38 3.65
CA SER A 580 -17.19 -26.04 2.32
C SER A 580 -16.84 -27.26 1.47
N ASP A 581 -16.46 -28.39 2.09
CA ASP A 581 -15.83 -29.53 1.43
C ASP A 581 -14.61 -29.09 0.61
N ILE A 582 -13.83 -28.15 1.15
CA ILE A 582 -12.73 -27.52 0.43
C ILE A 582 -11.69 -28.54 -0.04
N HIS A 583 -11.37 -29.53 0.78
CA HIS A 583 -10.40 -30.57 0.40
C HIS A 583 -10.91 -31.47 -0.73
N GLY A 584 -12.17 -31.93 -0.66
CA GLY A 584 -12.78 -32.75 -1.71
C GLY A 584 -12.90 -32.01 -3.05
N ARG A 585 -13.13 -30.70 -3.00
CA ARG A 585 -13.34 -29.87 -4.20
C ARG A 585 -12.05 -29.37 -4.83
N THR A 586 -11.04 -29.03 -4.04
CA THR A 586 -9.78 -28.48 -4.57
C THR A 586 -8.67 -29.52 -4.70
N GLY A 587 -8.84 -30.72 -4.15
CA GLY A 587 -7.80 -31.75 -4.07
C GLY A 587 -6.66 -31.40 -3.11
N ARG A 588 -6.80 -30.33 -2.31
CA ARG A 588 -5.80 -29.91 -1.32
C ARG A 588 -6.03 -30.65 0.00
N THR A 589 -4.97 -31.11 0.64
CA THR A 589 -5.02 -31.73 1.97
C THR A 589 -4.83 -30.74 3.11
N GLY A 590 -4.43 -29.51 2.80
CA GLY A 590 -4.25 -28.39 3.72
C GLY A 590 -4.04 -27.07 2.98
N PRO A 591 -3.99 -25.94 3.71
CA PRO A 591 -3.71 -24.63 3.12
C PRO A 591 -2.26 -24.55 2.61
N THR A 592 -2.04 -23.70 1.61
CA THR A 592 -0.69 -23.35 1.14
C THR A 592 0.01 -22.45 2.17
N VAL A 593 -0.71 -21.49 2.75
CA VAL A 593 -0.19 -20.54 3.74
C VAL A 593 -1.17 -20.44 4.92
N ILE A 594 -0.61 -20.36 6.13
CA ILE A 594 -1.34 -20.08 7.37
C ILE A 594 -0.77 -18.79 7.95
N THR A 595 -1.65 -17.83 8.27
CA THR A 595 -1.30 -16.55 8.92
C THR A 595 -2.03 -16.40 10.25
#